data_AF-A0A845AA85-F1
#
_entry.id   AF-A0A845AA85-F1
#
_cell.length_a   1.000
_cell.length_b   1.000
_cell.length_c   1.000
_cell.angle_alpha   90.00
_cell.angle_beta   90.00
_cell.angle_gamma   90.00
#
_symmetry.space_group_name_H-M   'P 1'
#
loop_
_entity.id
_entity.type
_entity.pdbx_description
1 polymer ?
#
loop_
_entity_poly.entity_id
_entity_poly.type
_entity_poly.pdbx_seq_one_letter_code
_entity_poly.pdbx_strand_id
1 'polypeptide(L)'
;MHLKQETRALHDLLDSRMSKLDLAVAEDYTAFLKIQLAARAPMERWARNDCPPHLRPPEQLPLLIEDLNAIGKPFSLPNRQFSLPSGSNPLGFAWVVAGSHLGNRAMLADLEKRNTSGLPTRFLADPRMIAFWRNLRPQLEQDTNDDTAAKSLEAAIATFRFFFTQLPSEEGQRVA
;
A
#
# COMPACT_ATOMS: atom_id res chain seq x y z
N MET A 1 0.68 -20.45 2.03
CA MET A 1 0.27 -19.31 2.87
C MET A 1 -1.13 -18.88 2.45
N HIS A 2 -2.12 -19.03 3.34
CA HIS A 2 -3.55 -18.88 3.05
C HIS A 2 -3.91 -17.49 2.50
N LEU A 3 -3.52 -16.40 3.18
CA LEU A 3 -3.82 -15.03 2.73
C LEU A 3 -3.34 -14.74 1.31
N LYS A 4 -2.16 -15.25 0.90
CA LYS A 4 -1.64 -15.07 -0.46
C LYS A 4 -2.55 -15.70 -1.52
N GLN A 5 -3.11 -16.88 -1.22
CA GLN A 5 -3.97 -17.60 -2.14
C GLN A 5 -5.32 -16.89 -2.25
N GLU A 6 -5.95 -16.59 -1.12
CA GLU A 6 -7.28 -15.99 -1.04
C GLU A 6 -7.32 -14.53 -1.54
N THR A 7 -6.25 -13.76 -1.35
CA THR A 7 -6.20 -12.37 -1.83
C THR A 7 -5.56 -12.21 -3.21
N ARG A 8 -5.25 -13.31 -3.92
CA ARG A 8 -4.56 -13.25 -5.22
C ARG A 8 -5.34 -12.41 -6.24
N ALA A 9 -6.63 -12.68 -6.42
CA ALA A 9 -7.44 -11.93 -7.38
C ALA A 9 -7.54 -10.43 -7.06
N LEU A 10 -7.56 -10.06 -5.77
CA LEU A 10 -7.56 -8.66 -5.35
C LEU A 10 -6.20 -8.00 -5.61
N HIS A 11 -5.11 -8.73 -5.38
CA HIS A 11 -3.76 -8.27 -5.71
C HIS A 11 -3.61 -8.06 -7.22
N ASP A 12 -3.99 -9.04 -8.04
CA ASP A 12 -3.89 -8.97 -9.50
C ASP A 12 -4.76 -7.83 -10.06
N LEU A 13 -5.95 -7.60 -9.48
CA LEU A 13 -6.79 -6.46 -9.84
C LEU A 13 -6.10 -5.13 -9.49
N LEU A 14 -5.55 -4.99 -8.28
CA LEU A 14 -4.83 -3.78 -7.88
C LEU A 14 -3.62 -3.52 -8.78
N ASP A 15 -2.84 -4.56 -9.09
CA ASP A 15 -1.69 -4.49 -9.97
C ASP A 15 -2.09 -4.07 -11.39
N SER A 16 -3.16 -4.66 -11.94
CA SER A 16 -3.69 -4.30 -13.27
C SER A 16 -4.18 -2.85 -13.36
N ARG A 17 -4.63 -2.28 -12.23
CA ARG A 17 -5.06 -0.88 -12.13
C ARG A 17 -3.86 0.06 -12.09
N MET A 18 -2.85 -0.31 -11.31
CA MET A 18 -1.62 0.47 -11.14
C MET A 18 -0.73 0.43 -12.38
N SER A 19 -0.72 -0.68 -13.12
CA SER A 19 0.09 -0.85 -14.35
C SER A 19 -0.37 0.04 -15.51
N LYS A 20 -1.49 0.74 -15.38
CA LYS A 20 -1.93 1.78 -16.31
C LYS A 20 -1.08 3.05 -16.22
N LEU A 21 -0.34 3.25 -15.13
CA LEU A 21 0.56 4.37 -14.92
C LEU A 21 1.96 4.01 -15.42
N ASP A 22 2.55 4.83 -16.28
CA ASP A 22 3.98 4.73 -16.57
C ASP A 22 4.75 5.53 -15.52
N LEU A 23 5.31 4.84 -14.52
CA LEU A 23 6.00 5.51 -13.41
C LEU A 23 7.28 6.25 -13.84
N ALA A 24 7.79 6.02 -15.05
CA ALA A 24 8.88 6.82 -15.60
C ALA A 24 8.42 8.20 -16.11
N VAL A 25 7.11 8.40 -16.27
CA VAL A 25 6.48 9.69 -16.61
C VAL A 25 6.15 10.43 -15.31
N ALA A 26 6.60 11.68 -15.20
CA ALA A 26 6.49 12.46 -13.96
C ALA A 26 5.04 12.67 -13.50
N GLU A 27 4.11 12.90 -14.43
CA GLU A 27 2.69 13.05 -14.15
C GLU A 27 2.08 11.78 -13.55
N ASP A 28 2.36 10.62 -14.15
CA ASP A 28 1.88 9.31 -13.71
C ASP A 28 2.53 8.90 -12.38
N TYR A 29 3.81 9.18 -12.20
CA TYR A 29 4.49 8.99 -10.91
C TYR A 29 3.87 9.86 -9.80
N THR A 30 3.56 11.12 -10.11
CA THR A 30 2.85 12.01 -9.18
C THR A 30 1.47 11.46 -8.83
N ALA A 31 0.73 10.95 -9.82
CA ALA A 31 -0.58 10.33 -9.61
C ALA A 31 -0.46 9.09 -8.72
N PHE A 32 0.53 8.23 -8.95
CA PHE A 32 0.85 7.09 -8.11
C PHE A 32 1.11 7.50 -6.65
N LEU A 33 1.99 8.47 -6.41
CA LEU A 33 2.28 8.95 -5.04
C LEU A 33 1.04 9.55 -4.36
N LYS A 34 0.16 10.23 -5.11
CA LYS A 34 -1.11 10.74 -4.58
C LYS A 34 -2.08 9.62 -4.19
N ILE A 35 -2.17 8.55 -4.98
CA ILE A 35 -2.97 7.37 -4.64
C ILE A 35 -2.42 6.72 -3.36
N GLN A 36 -1.09 6.56 -3.27
CA GLN A 36 -0.44 6.03 -2.07
C GLN A 36 -0.72 6.91 -0.84
N LEU A 37 -0.59 8.23 -0.97
CA LEU A 37 -0.92 9.18 0.08
C LEU A 37 -2.38 9.05 0.54
N ALA A 38 -3.30 9.02 -0.41
CA ALA A 38 -4.74 8.89 -0.16
C ALA A 38 -5.10 7.61 0.62
N ALA A 39 -4.43 6.50 0.32
CA ALA A 39 -4.65 5.23 0.99
C ALA A 39 -3.92 5.12 2.33
N ARG A 40 -2.64 5.51 2.37
CA ARG A 40 -1.77 5.32 3.54
C ARG A 40 -2.14 6.21 4.73
N ALA A 41 -2.49 7.47 4.50
CA ALA A 41 -2.75 8.38 5.62
C ALA A 41 -3.91 7.95 6.55
N PRO A 42 -5.09 7.53 6.03
CA PRO A 42 -6.16 6.98 6.87
C PRO A 42 -5.74 5.67 7.56
N MET A 43 -5.05 4.78 6.83
CA MET A 43 -4.57 3.51 7.35
C MET A 43 -3.56 3.66 8.49
N GLU A 44 -2.60 4.58 8.37
CA GLU A 44 -1.61 4.87 9.41
C GLU A 44 -2.25 5.54 10.63
N ARG A 45 -3.26 6.39 10.43
CA ARG A 45 -4.04 6.96 11.55
C ARG A 45 -4.76 5.89 12.34
N TRP A 46 -5.45 4.98 11.66
CA TRP A 46 -6.06 3.81 12.30
C TRP A 46 -5.00 2.93 12.98
N ALA A 47 -3.89 2.63 12.29
CA ALA A 47 -2.86 1.74 12.83
C ALA A 47 -2.21 2.28 14.11
N ARG A 48 -2.03 3.60 14.23
CA ARG A 48 -1.55 4.23 15.47
C ARG A 48 -2.49 4.00 16.66
N ASN A 49 -3.79 4.09 16.42
CA ASN A 49 -4.81 4.06 17.46
C ASN A 49 -5.22 2.64 17.84
N ASP A 50 -5.36 1.76 16.83
CA ASP A 50 -6.11 0.51 16.97
C ASP A 50 -5.29 -0.74 16.63
N CYS A 51 -4.18 -0.61 15.89
CA CYS A 51 -3.37 -1.78 15.49
C CYS A 51 -2.36 -2.17 16.59
N PRO A 52 -2.28 -3.46 16.97
CA PRO A 52 -1.27 -3.95 17.92
C PRO A 52 0.15 -3.59 17.48
N PRO A 53 1.05 -3.13 18.39
CA PRO A 53 2.37 -2.64 18.01
C PRO A 53 3.22 -3.60 17.16
N HIS A 54 3.12 -4.91 17.39
CA HIS A 54 3.87 -5.93 16.65
C HIS A 54 3.33 -6.20 15.22
N LEU A 55 2.11 -5.74 14.92
CA LEU A 55 1.48 -5.81 13.59
C LEU A 55 1.41 -4.44 12.91
N ARG A 56 1.89 -3.39 13.57
CA ARG A 56 1.82 -2.01 13.07
C ARG A 56 2.95 -1.76 12.08
N PRO A 57 2.66 -1.56 10.77
CA PRO A 57 3.69 -1.24 9.79
C PRO A 57 4.33 0.13 10.10
N PRO A 58 5.58 0.37 9.68
CA PRO A 58 6.23 1.66 9.85
C PRO A 58 5.47 2.76 9.09
N GLU A 59 5.48 3.97 9.65
CA GLU A 59 4.87 5.15 9.03
C GLU A 59 5.63 5.53 7.75
N GLN A 60 4.90 5.59 6.63
CA GLN A 60 5.41 5.98 5.32
C GLN A 60 4.88 7.35 4.88
N LEU A 61 3.87 7.89 5.58
CA LEU A 61 3.27 9.18 5.28
C LEU A 61 4.29 10.33 5.17
N PRO A 62 5.27 10.50 6.08
CA PRO A 62 6.28 11.55 5.93
C PRO A 62 7.08 11.43 4.63
N LEU A 63 7.42 10.21 4.21
CA LEU A 63 8.19 9.96 2.99
C LEU A 63 7.39 10.32 1.73
N LEU A 64 6.09 9.98 1.72
CA LEU A 64 5.18 10.37 0.65
C LEU A 64 5.03 11.88 0.53
N ILE A 65 4.93 12.58 1.67
CA ILE A 65 4.85 14.04 1.71
C ILE A 65 6.16 14.66 1.21
N GLU A 66 7.32 14.15 1.62
CA GLU A 66 8.62 14.61 1.15
C GLU A 66 8.79 14.41 -0.36
N ASP A 67 8.42 13.24 -0.88
CA ASP A 67 8.52 12.96 -2.32
C ASP A 67 7.55 13.85 -3.14
N LEU A 68 6.32 14.06 -2.67
CA LEU A 68 5.35 14.96 -3.31
C LEU A 68 5.78 16.44 -3.25
N ASN A 69 6.38 16.87 -2.13
CA ASN A 69 6.95 18.21 -2.00
C ASN A 69 8.13 18.42 -2.95
N ALA A 70 9.00 17.42 -3.10
CA ALA A 70 10.13 17.48 -4.03
C ALA A 70 9.67 17.58 -5.50
N ILE A 71 8.53 16.97 -5.83
CA ILE A 71 7.87 17.12 -7.14
C ILE A 71 7.29 18.53 -7.34
N GLY A 72 6.93 19.23 -6.25
CA GLY A 72 6.46 20.62 -6.28
C GLY A 72 5.04 20.81 -6.83
N LYS A 73 4.26 19.74 -6.96
CA LYS A 73 2.85 19.80 -7.40
C LYS A 73 1.91 19.84 -6.20
N PRO A 74 0.78 20.57 -6.28
CA PRO A 74 -0.20 20.58 -5.19
C PRO A 74 -0.77 19.19 -4.89
N PHE A 75 -0.96 18.90 -3.61
CA PHE A 75 -1.65 17.74 -3.08
C PHE A 75 -2.39 18.11 -1.79
N SER A 76 -3.36 17.28 -1.40
CA SER A 76 -4.12 17.45 -0.17
C SER A 76 -3.94 16.24 0.71
N LEU A 77 -3.86 16.46 2.03
CA LEU A 77 -3.90 15.35 2.98
C LEU A 77 -5.33 14.81 3.08
N PRO A 78 -5.52 13.49 2.92
CA PRO A 78 -6.85 12.90 3.00
C PRO A 78 -7.39 12.97 4.43
N ASN A 79 -8.65 13.38 4.56
CA ASN A 79 -9.40 13.34 5.82
C ASN A 79 -10.40 12.17 5.89
N ARG A 80 -10.22 11.16 5.04
CA ARG A 80 -11.06 9.97 5.05
C ARG A 80 -10.74 9.10 6.28
N GLN A 81 -11.73 8.36 6.73
CA GLN A 81 -11.57 7.37 7.79
C GLN A 81 -11.36 5.98 7.20
N PHE A 82 -10.53 5.19 7.87
CA PHE A 82 -10.34 3.77 7.61
C PHE A 82 -10.56 3.02 8.92
N SER A 83 -11.19 1.86 8.84
CA SER A 83 -11.37 0.95 9.96
C SER A 83 -11.45 -0.48 9.43
N LEU A 84 -10.94 -1.43 10.21
CA LEU A 84 -11.20 -2.84 9.95
C LEU A 84 -12.56 -3.28 10.49
N PRO A 85 -13.18 -4.33 9.92
CA PRO A 85 -14.37 -4.93 10.49
C PRO A 85 -14.15 -5.39 11.93
N SER A 86 -15.17 -5.22 12.77
CA SER A 86 -15.09 -5.57 14.19
C SER A 86 -14.86 -7.07 14.37
N GLY A 87 -13.87 -7.44 15.18
CA GLY A 87 -13.50 -8.84 15.41
C GLY A 87 -12.55 -9.45 14.35
N SER A 88 -12.22 -8.71 13.29
CA SER A 88 -11.18 -9.13 12.34
C SER A 88 -9.79 -9.10 12.97
N ASN A 89 -8.84 -9.81 12.37
CA ASN A 89 -7.46 -9.90 12.84
C ASN A 89 -6.56 -8.94 12.05
N PRO A 90 -5.94 -7.92 12.69
CA PRO A 90 -5.05 -6.96 12.04
C PRO A 90 -3.86 -7.56 11.28
N LEU A 91 -3.53 -8.84 11.46
CA LEU A 91 -2.53 -9.54 10.66
C LEU A 91 -2.82 -9.43 9.15
N GLY A 92 -4.09 -9.46 8.77
CA GLY A 92 -4.51 -9.26 7.37
C GLY A 92 -4.19 -7.87 6.83
N PHE A 93 -4.38 -6.83 7.65
CA PHE A 93 -3.98 -5.46 7.31
C PHE A 93 -2.46 -5.35 7.15
N ALA A 94 -1.70 -5.91 8.11
CA ALA A 94 -0.25 -5.92 8.07
C ALA A 94 0.28 -6.64 6.82
N TRP A 95 -0.34 -7.77 6.45
CA TRP A 95 -0.05 -8.52 5.22
C TRP A 95 -0.17 -7.63 3.97
N VAL A 96 -1.29 -6.91 3.81
CA VAL A 96 -1.53 -6.08 2.62
C VAL A 96 -0.57 -4.89 2.58
N VAL A 97 -0.43 -4.17 3.70
CA VAL A 97 0.40 -2.96 3.77
C VAL A 97 1.88 -3.28 3.59
N ALA A 98 2.39 -4.31 4.25
CA ALA A 98 3.78 -4.71 4.15
C ALA A 98 4.07 -5.53 2.89
N GLY A 99 3.09 -6.24 2.35
CA GLY A 99 3.25 -6.98 1.10
C GLY A 99 3.51 -6.06 -0.10
N SER A 100 2.95 -4.85 -0.11
CA SER A 100 3.13 -3.88 -1.20
C SER A 100 4.59 -3.44 -1.39
N HIS A 101 5.44 -3.63 -0.38
CA HIS A 101 6.86 -3.32 -0.47
C HIS A 101 7.58 -4.09 -1.59
N LEU A 102 7.19 -5.35 -1.86
CA LEU A 102 7.78 -6.11 -2.96
C LEU A 102 7.50 -5.43 -4.31
N GLY A 103 6.29 -4.89 -4.48
CA GLY A 103 5.93 -4.05 -5.62
C GLY A 103 6.78 -2.78 -5.66
N ASN A 104 6.93 -2.07 -4.54
CA ASN A 104 7.75 -0.86 -4.46
C ASN A 104 9.21 -1.11 -4.92
N ARG A 105 9.81 -2.25 -4.54
CA ARG A 105 11.17 -2.61 -5.01
C ARG A 105 11.24 -2.84 -6.50
N ALA A 106 10.25 -3.51 -7.07
CA ALA A 106 10.20 -3.75 -8.51
C ALA A 106 10.06 -2.43 -9.27
N MET A 107 9.20 -1.53 -8.80
CA MET A 107 9.04 -0.17 -9.34
C MET A 107 10.34 0.61 -9.24
N LEU A 108 11.01 0.62 -8.09
CA LEU A 108 12.29 1.31 -7.90
C LEU A 108 13.35 0.80 -8.88
N ALA A 109 13.48 -0.51 -9.04
CA ALA A 109 14.43 -1.11 -9.96
C ALA A 109 14.12 -0.78 -11.44
N ASP A 110 12.84 -0.64 -11.81
CA ASP A 110 12.45 -0.19 -13.16
C ASP A 110 12.81 1.29 -13.39
N LEU A 111 12.55 2.16 -12.42
CA LEU A 111 12.92 3.58 -12.46
C LEU A 111 14.43 3.78 -12.62
N GLU A 112 15.23 2.99 -11.91
CA GLU A 112 16.70 2.98 -12.03
C GLU A 112 17.14 2.57 -13.43
N LYS A 113 16.58 1.48 -13.98
CA LYS A 113 16.89 1.00 -15.34
C LYS A 113 16.54 2.01 -16.42
N ARG A 114 15.42 2.72 -16.25
CA ARG A 114 14.96 3.78 -17.17
C ARG A 114 15.70 5.11 -16.99
N ASN A 115 16.71 5.16 -16.10
CA ASN A 115 17.56 6.32 -15.82
C ASN A 115 16.77 7.59 -15.43
N THR A 116 15.72 7.42 -14.61
CA THR A 116 14.85 8.51 -14.13
C THR A 116 15.44 9.22 -12.90
N SER A 117 16.74 9.56 -12.95
CA SER A 117 17.55 10.04 -11.82
C SER A 117 17.10 11.34 -11.12
N GLY A 118 16.04 11.97 -11.60
CA GLY A 118 15.43 13.16 -10.99
C GLY A 118 14.18 12.89 -10.15
N LEU A 119 13.59 11.69 -10.18
CA LEU A 119 12.38 11.40 -9.40
C LEU A 119 12.72 11.11 -7.93
N PRO A 120 11.96 11.67 -6.97
CA PRO A 120 12.16 11.38 -5.55
C PRO A 120 11.58 10.00 -5.19
N THR A 121 12.36 9.17 -4.52
CA THR A 121 12.05 7.73 -4.32
C THR A 121 12.05 7.29 -2.85
N ARG A 122 11.99 8.21 -1.89
CA ARG A 122 12.10 7.87 -0.44
C ARG A 122 11.04 6.87 -0.02
N PHE A 123 9.80 7.03 -0.48
CA PHE A 123 8.71 6.10 -0.21
C PHE A 123 8.99 4.68 -0.75
N LEU A 124 9.46 4.60 -2.01
CA LEU A 124 9.74 3.31 -2.66
C LEU A 124 10.95 2.61 -2.05
N ALA A 125 11.94 3.38 -1.62
CA ALA A 125 13.22 2.90 -1.09
C ALA A 125 13.24 2.64 0.42
N ASP A 126 12.12 2.85 1.15
CA ASP A 126 12.10 2.78 2.61
C ASP A 126 12.55 1.41 3.17
N PRO A 127 13.72 1.32 3.83
CA PRO A 127 14.24 0.05 4.34
C PRO A 127 13.47 -0.46 5.56
N ARG A 128 12.71 0.42 6.25
CA ARG A 128 11.97 0.04 7.46
C ARG A 128 10.85 -0.94 7.13
N MET A 129 10.20 -0.80 5.97
CA MET A 129 9.16 -1.72 5.52
C MET A 129 9.73 -3.11 5.17
N ILE A 130 10.96 -3.18 4.65
CA ILE A 130 11.69 -4.45 4.43
C ILE A 130 11.89 -5.16 5.76
N ALA A 131 12.42 -4.44 6.75
CA ALA A 131 12.69 -5.00 8.07
C ALA A 131 11.39 -5.50 8.72
N PHE A 132 10.31 -4.72 8.63
CA PHE A 132 8.99 -5.12 9.12
C PHE A 132 8.47 -6.38 8.42
N TRP A 133 8.52 -6.46 7.09
CA TRP A 133 8.11 -7.64 6.33
C TRP A 133 8.86 -8.91 6.74
N ARG A 134 10.18 -8.81 6.95
CA ARG A 134 11.00 -9.92 7.41
C ARG A 134 10.56 -10.46 8.78
N ASN A 135 10.10 -9.58 9.67
CA ASN A 135 9.59 -9.94 11.00
C ASN A 135 8.14 -10.44 10.98
N LEU A 136 7.34 -9.97 10.03
CA LEU A 136 5.95 -10.38 9.85
C LEU A 136 5.84 -11.76 9.20
N ARG A 137 6.71 -12.06 8.24
CA ARG A 137 6.66 -13.28 7.42
C ARG A 137 6.55 -14.59 8.23
N PRO A 138 7.35 -14.82 9.29
CA PRO A 138 7.20 -16.03 10.10
C PRO A 138 5.82 -16.16 10.74
N GLN A 139 5.18 -15.05 11.16
CA GLN A 139 3.83 -15.07 11.74
C GLN A 139 2.77 -15.44 10.70
N LEU A 140 2.98 -15.06 9.44
CA LEU A 140 2.09 -15.41 8.32
C LEU A 140 2.23 -16.87 7.87
N GLU A 141 3.39 -17.48 8.14
CA GLU A 141 3.72 -18.86 7.80
C GLU A 141 3.35 -19.84 8.93
N GLN A 142 3.00 -19.36 10.12
CA GLN A 142 2.50 -20.19 11.22
C GLN A 142 1.15 -20.80 10.87
N ASP A 143 0.96 -22.07 11.25
CA ASP A 143 -0.34 -22.72 11.16
C ASP A 143 -1.32 -22.05 12.13
N THR A 144 -2.44 -21.58 11.60
CA THR A 144 -3.53 -20.97 12.36
C THR A 144 -4.80 -21.79 12.18
N ASN A 145 -5.68 -21.78 13.18
CA ASN A 145 -7.02 -22.34 12.99
C ASN A 145 -7.83 -21.54 11.96
N ASP A 146 -8.88 -22.17 11.43
CA ASP A 146 -9.71 -21.62 10.36
C ASP A 146 -10.37 -20.27 10.75
N ASP A 147 -10.77 -20.11 12.02
CA ASP A 147 -11.37 -18.85 12.52
C ASP A 147 -10.37 -17.68 12.46
N THR A 148 -9.12 -17.90 12.90
CA THR A 148 -8.06 -16.88 12.85
C THR A 148 -7.67 -16.54 11.42
N ALA A 149 -7.63 -17.56 10.55
CA ALA A 149 -7.38 -17.39 9.12
C ALA A 149 -8.48 -16.55 8.46
N ALA A 150 -9.76 -16.86 8.73
CA ALA A 150 -10.91 -16.13 8.21
C ALA A 150 -10.94 -14.65 8.69
N LYS A 151 -10.69 -14.41 9.98
CA LYS A 151 -10.60 -13.05 10.54
C LYS A 151 -9.45 -12.23 9.95
N SER A 152 -8.33 -12.88 9.65
CA SER A 152 -7.20 -12.23 8.97
C SER A 152 -7.55 -11.93 7.51
N LEU A 153 -8.24 -12.84 6.84
CA LEU A 153 -8.70 -12.63 5.46
C LEU A 153 -9.68 -11.46 5.37
N GLU A 154 -10.63 -11.36 6.30
CA GLU A 154 -11.57 -10.25 6.37
C GLU A 154 -10.86 -8.88 6.47
N ALA A 155 -9.85 -8.78 7.34
CA ALA A 155 -9.02 -7.58 7.46
C ALA A 155 -8.25 -7.26 6.17
N ALA A 156 -7.69 -8.29 5.51
CA ALA A 156 -6.98 -8.12 4.25
C ALA A 156 -7.91 -7.61 3.14
N ILE A 157 -9.10 -8.22 3.00
CA ILE A 157 -10.12 -7.81 2.03
C ILE A 157 -10.57 -6.37 2.28
N ALA A 158 -10.83 -5.99 3.54
CA ALA A 158 -11.19 -4.61 3.89
C ALA A 158 -10.08 -3.61 3.50
N THR A 159 -8.82 -4.00 3.71
CA THR A 159 -7.66 -3.18 3.34
C THR A 159 -7.54 -3.01 1.82
N PHE A 160 -7.68 -4.08 1.03
CA PHE A 160 -7.72 -4.00 -0.44
C PHE A 160 -8.89 -3.15 -0.94
N ARG A 161 -10.10 -3.37 -0.40
CA ARG A 161 -11.28 -2.58 -0.75
C ARG A 161 -11.05 -1.10 -0.52
N PHE A 162 -10.44 -0.72 0.61
CA PHE A 162 -10.12 0.67 0.87
C PHE A 162 -9.12 1.24 -0.14
N PHE A 163 -8.08 0.48 -0.52
CA PHE A 163 -7.17 0.89 -1.60
C PHE A 163 -7.92 1.16 -2.91
N PHE A 164 -8.85 0.29 -3.30
CA PHE A 164 -9.63 0.49 -4.54
C PHE A 164 -10.44 1.78 -4.52
N THR A 165 -10.97 2.20 -3.36
CA THR A 165 -11.71 3.47 -3.25
C THR A 165 -10.84 4.73 -3.41
N GLN A 166 -9.51 4.58 -3.50
CA GLN A 166 -8.58 5.67 -3.79
C GLN A 166 -8.10 5.69 -5.24
N LEU A 167 -8.40 4.64 -6.02
CA LEU A 167 -8.10 4.62 -7.44
C LEU A 167 -9.08 5.54 -8.19
N PRO A 168 -8.64 6.20 -9.26
CA PRO A 168 -9.54 6.96 -10.12
C PRO A 168 -10.61 6.05 -10.73
N SER A 169 -11.85 6.55 -10.81
CA SER A 169 -12.95 5.89 -11.53
C SER A 169 -12.59 5.73 -13.01
N GLU A 170 -13.10 4.66 -13.65
CA GLU A 170 -12.80 4.37 -15.07
C GLU A 170 -13.28 5.44 -16.05
N GLU A 171 -14.19 6.32 -15.64
CA GLU A 171 -14.83 7.35 -16.48
C GLU A 171 -13.97 8.61 -16.70
N GLY A 172 -12.79 8.72 -16.08
CA GLY A 172 -11.96 9.93 -16.12
C GLY A 172 -10.88 10.00 -17.21
N GLN A 173 -10.70 8.97 -18.03
CA GLN A 173 -9.62 8.91 -19.02
C GLN A 173 -10.17 8.73 -20.44
N ARG A 174 -10.67 9.84 -21.02
CA ARG A 174 -10.67 10.16 -22.47
C ARG A 174 -11.35 11.51 -22.70
N VAL A 175 -10.61 12.61 -22.52
CA VAL A 175 -10.74 13.79 -23.38
C VAL A 175 -9.38 14.51 -23.42
N ALA A 176 -8.59 14.23 -24.46
CA ALA A 176 -7.66 15.15 -25.09
C ALA A 176 -7.45 14.66 -26.52
#